data_AF-A0A2U3DU95-F1
#
_entry.id   AF-A0A2U3DU95-F1
#
_cell.length_a   1.000
_cell.length_b   1.000
_cell.length_c   1.000
_cell.angle_alpha   90.00
_cell.angle_beta   90.00
_cell.angle_gamma   90.00
#
_symmetry.space_group_name_H-M   'P 1'
#
loop_
_entity.id
_entity.type
_entity.pdbx_description
1 polymer ?
#
loop_
_entity_poly.entity_id
_entity_poly.type
_entity_poly.pdbx_seq_one_letter_code
_entity_poly.pdbx_strand_id
1 'polypeptide(L)'
;MAPMEKVCLGSRAVLWMSELPLLSHSLTYVVHHILSISSLAVVLAQGLPLRPLYLIYAGLITELCSDTTAIMKFHGWNHTNSTLFASVASINAIAMLLLRALPAVVFIPFYLLPTWSNPTLAYMAAVAFYVGWLLWLAFKQLVTLGHVRFVLARPAQIWFCESVRISIFSVFFGLAVVLAQTTTAITYCWGRNAPIGTPESRDIAIIGLGAVVAGFSGAQLANGWILAVAEKKSEGTGTKPTEAVMAQAPRQVSARPDSKIGLAEASDQSSEYASFNGRMNAGTNGSKRQITIWSCLSGISVQGGVLFSAFWVLLSHKFTIFVDTSLLLASMGLSLPLGEAVGRVGCYFGGCCGSISNKDGRRLHPALQILCASLNFLVFLCLVAALVEGSVNVRTAGVMAVLANAATRLVINPLRSDARGRTQAITNSLAFLQLLISMSLFFKLEFEAGKDAWACVALVTRLTGATFFSIWFARQAWVKVVPQLLTIWRDMTMRWPWLSQPVSFVYAFSSCVIALTFMNDTMALTGVGEVKGTGFSHAGEFLTGPWFLFCALVSGTMPVLLMSTW
;
A
#
# COMPACT_ATOMS: atom_id res chain seq x y z
N MET A 1 19.27 1.62 -32.29
CA MET A 1 18.18 0.62 -32.20
C MET A 1 18.58 -0.64 -32.94
N ALA A 2 18.60 -1.78 -32.26
CA ALA A 2 18.94 -3.08 -32.85
C ALA A 2 17.83 -3.57 -33.82
N PRO A 3 18.10 -4.52 -34.74
CA PRO A 3 17.10 -5.01 -35.69
C PRO A 3 15.82 -5.56 -35.03
N MET A 4 15.95 -6.34 -33.96
CA MET A 4 14.81 -6.91 -33.23
C MET A 4 13.92 -5.83 -32.57
N GLU A 5 14.54 -4.73 -32.13
CA GLU A 5 13.83 -3.58 -31.55
C GLU A 5 12.95 -2.88 -32.58
N LYS A 6 13.46 -2.73 -33.81
CA LYS A 6 12.71 -2.19 -34.95
C LYS A 6 11.51 -3.07 -35.28
N VAL A 7 11.70 -4.39 -35.28
CA VAL A 7 10.60 -5.34 -35.53
C VAL A 7 9.55 -5.25 -34.43
N CYS A 8 9.94 -5.23 -33.15
CA CYS A 8 8.99 -5.13 -32.04
C CYS A 8 8.15 -3.84 -32.11
N LEU A 9 8.79 -2.68 -32.30
CA LEU A 9 8.08 -1.40 -32.43
C LEU A 9 7.24 -1.33 -33.70
N GLY A 10 7.75 -1.82 -34.82
CA GLY A 10 7.03 -1.85 -36.09
C GLY A 10 5.77 -2.71 -36.00
N SER A 11 5.88 -3.94 -35.48
CA SER A 11 4.73 -4.81 -35.25
C SER A 11 3.72 -4.18 -34.30
N ARG A 12 4.18 -3.46 -33.25
CA ARG A 12 3.28 -2.75 -32.34
C ARG A 12 2.54 -1.60 -33.01
N ALA A 13 3.25 -0.82 -33.83
CA ALA A 13 2.64 0.26 -34.59
C ALA A 13 1.57 -0.26 -35.57
N VAL A 14 1.84 -1.38 -36.25
CA VAL A 14 0.85 -2.03 -37.12
C VAL A 14 -0.39 -2.47 -36.31
N LEU A 15 -0.19 -3.07 -35.14
CA LEU A 15 -1.31 -3.46 -34.26
C LEU A 15 -2.14 -2.26 -33.83
N TRP A 16 -1.52 -1.18 -33.33
CA TRP A 16 -2.24 0.05 -32.97
C TRP A 16 -3.04 0.62 -34.15
N MET A 17 -2.46 0.65 -35.35
CA MET A 17 -3.18 1.09 -36.54
C MET A 17 -4.37 0.18 -36.87
N SER A 18 -4.21 -1.14 -36.72
CA SER A 18 -5.29 -2.10 -36.95
C SER A 18 -6.40 -2.02 -35.91
N GLU A 19 -6.10 -1.55 -34.69
CA GLU A 19 -7.05 -1.37 -33.60
C GLU A 19 -7.78 -0.01 -33.65
N LEU A 20 -7.37 0.94 -34.50
CA LEU A 20 -8.02 2.27 -34.62
C LEU A 20 -9.54 2.19 -34.84
N PRO A 21 -10.09 1.31 -35.70
CA PRO A 21 -11.54 1.19 -35.87
C PRO A 21 -12.26 0.71 -34.60
N LEU A 22 -11.57 -0.03 -33.71
CA LEU A 22 -12.12 -0.55 -32.46
C LEU A 22 -12.20 0.51 -31.36
N LEU A 23 -11.46 1.63 -31.49
CA LEU A 23 -11.46 2.72 -30.52
C LEU A 23 -12.83 3.35 -30.33
N SER A 24 -13.66 3.37 -31.38
CA SER A 24 -15.05 3.87 -31.32
C SER A 24 -15.97 2.94 -30.52
N HIS A 25 -15.62 1.65 -30.41
CA HIS A 25 -16.47 0.64 -29.81
C HIS A 25 -16.13 0.35 -28.35
N SER A 26 -14.90 0.62 -27.92
CA SER A 26 -14.49 0.35 -26.56
C SER A 26 -13.50 1.35 -25.99
N LEU A 27 -13.97 2.03 -24.97
CA LEU A 27 -13.24 2.96 -24.14
C LEU A 27 -11.98 2.35 -23.49
N THR A 28 -11.95 1.03 -23.27
CA THR A 28 -10.76 0.37 -22.73
C THR A 28 -9.60 0.36 -23.73
N TYR A 29 -9.90 0.25 -25.03
CA TYR A 29 -8.86 0.33 -26.06
C TYR A 29 -8.30 1.74 -26.18
N VAL A 30 -9.12 2.78 -26.00
CA VAL A 30 -8.65 4.18 -25.96
C VAL A 30 -7.64 4.39 -24.84
N VAL A 31 -7.96 3.94 -23.62
CA VAL A 31 -7.04 4.03 -22.48
C VAL A 31 -5.75 3.26 -22.74
N HIS A 32 -5.87 2.04 -23.27
CA HIS A 32 -4.72 1.21 -23.62
C HIS A 32 -3.77 1.93 -24.56
N HIS A 33 -4.30 2.53 -25.63
CA HIS A 33 -3.51 3.27 -26.62
C HIS A 33 -2.86 4.50 -26.02
N ILE A 34 -3.61 5.31 -25.28
CA ILE A 34 -3.06 6.53 -24.66
C ILE A 34 -1.91 6.17 -23.73
N LEU A 35 -2.07 5.16 -22.87
CA LEU A 35 -1.01 4.75 -21.93
C LEU A 35 0.20 4.14 -22.64
N SER A 36 -0.02 3.32 -23.67
CA SER A 36 1.06 2.65 -24.40
C SER A 36 1.83 3.60 -25.33
N ILE A 37 1.15 4.58 -25.95
CA ILE A 37 1.77 5.61 -26.79
C ILE A 37 2.43 6.70 -25.94
N SER A 38 1.80 7.16 -24.85
CA SER A 38 2.41 8.15 -23.96
C SER A 38 3.69 7.63 -23.32
N SER A 39 3.70 6.36 -22.86
CA SER A 39 4.91 5.72 -22.35
C SER A 39 6.00 5.60 -23.42
N LEU A 40 5.66 5.22 -24.66
CA LEU A 40 6.62 5.23 -25.78
C LEU A 40 7.14 6.64 -26.07
N ALA A 41 6.25 7.64 -26.12
CA ALA A 41 6.60 9.03 -26.42
C ALA A 41 7.57 9.59 -25.38
N VAL A 42 7.34 9.34 -24.08
CA VAL A 42 8.27 9.72 -23.01
C VAL A 42 9.63 9.05 -23.21
N VAL A 43 9.66 7.75 -23.51
CA VAL A 43 10.92 7.01 -23.73
C VAL A 43 11.70 7.57 -24.91
N LEU A 44 11.03 7.82 -26.04
CA LEU A 44 11.65 8.36 -27.25
C LEU A 44 12.12 9.81 -27.06
N ALA A 45 11.29 10.66 -26.44
CA ALA A 45 11.62 12.06 -26.21
C ALA A 45 12.83 12.23 -25.27
N GLN A 46 12.95 11.35 -24.28
CA GLN A 46 13.96 11.45 -23.22
C GLN A 46 15.15 10.51 -23.42
N GLY A 47 15.21 9.80 -24.56
CA GLY A 47 16.31 8.88 -24.87
C GLY A 47 16.46 7.73 -23.87
N LEU A 48 15.37 7.32 -23.20
CA LEU A 48 15.38 6.28 -22.19
C LEU A 48 15.55 4.88 -22.83
N PRO A 49 16.04 3.87 -22.07
CA PRO A 49 16.12 2.51 -22.59
C PRO A 49 14.73 1.97 -22.97
N LEU A 50 14.59 1.46 -24.19
CA LEU A 50 13.33 0.90 -24.71
C LEU A 50 13.01 -0.52 -24.18
N ARG A 51 13.99 -1.22 -23.62
CA ARG A 51 13.83 -2.60 -23.11
C ARG A 51 12.65 -2.81 -22.13
N PRO A 52 12.39 -1.90 -21.16
CA PRO A 52 11.25 -2.03 -20.24
C PRO A 52 9.91 -1.98 -20.98
N LEU A 53 9.84 -1.20 -22.06
CA LEU A 53 8.67 -1.08 -22.92
C LEU A 53 8.43 -2.37 -23.72
N TYR A 54 9.50 -3.05 -24.15
CA TYR A 54 9.36 -4.35 -24.83
C TYR A 54 8.79 -5.44 -23.94
N LEU A 55 9.04 -5.41 -22.62
CA LEU A 55 8.38 -6.32 -21.69
C LEU A 55 6.87 -6.06 -21.62
N ILE A 56 6.45 -4.80 -21.74
CA ILE A 56 5.03 -4.43 -21.82
C ILE A 56 4.41 -4.87 -23.17
N TYR A 57 5.19 -4.80 -24.25
CA TYR A 57 4.78 -5.16 -25.62
C TYR A 57 4.91 -6.64 -25.95
N ALA A 58 5.70 -7.41 -25.17
CA ALA A 58 5.81 -8.87 -25.28
C ALA A 58 4.48 -9.59 -24.95
N GLY A 59 3.43 -8.86 -24.61
CA GLY A 59 2.06 -9.33 -24.42
C GLY A 59 1.30 -9.73 -25.70
N LEU A 60 1.94 -10.02 -26.83
CA LEU A 60 1.24 -10.47 -28.05
C LEU A 60 0.30 -11.67 -27.79
N ILE A 61 0.69 -12.56 -26.87
CA ILE A 61 -0.15 -13.68 -26.41
C ILE A 61 -1.46 -13.18 -25.79
N THR A 62 -1.41 -12.09 -25.01
CA THR A 62 -2.62 -11.50 -24.42
C THR A 62 -3.52 -10.86 -25.49
N GLU A 63 -2.94 -10.35 -26.57
CA GLU A 63 -3.71 -9.80 -27.69
C GLU A 63 -4.39 -10.89 -28.50
N LEU A 64 -3.69 -11.97 -28.82
CA LEU A 64 -4.31 -13.12 -29.47
C LEU A 64 -5.54 -13.62 -28.70
N CYS A 65 -5.42 -13.79 -27.38
CA CYS A 65 -6.54 -14.19 -26.53
C CYS A 65 -7.61 -13.09 -26.46
N SER A 66 -7.23 -11.83 -26.32
CA SER A 66 -8.16 -10.69 -26.28
C SER A 66 -8.98 -10.58 -27.56
N ASP A 67 -8.35 -10.63 -28.73
CA ASP A 67 -8.99 -10.56 -30.04
C ASP A 67 -9.89 -11.77 -30.28
N THR A 68 -9.43 -12.96 -29.89
CA THR A 68 -10.26 -14.16 -29.94
C THR A 68 -11.52 -13.99 -29.09
N THR A 69 -11.41 -13.48 -27.85
CA THR A 69 -12.60 -13.19 -27.03
C THR A 69 -13.51 -12.12 -27.65
N ALA A 70 -12.95 -11.11 -28.31
CA ALA A 70 -13.72 -10.08 -28.98
C ALA A 70 -14.49 -10.65 -30.18
N ILE A 71 -13.85 -11.45 -31.03
CA ILE A 71 -14.47 -12.14 -32.17
C ILE A 71 -15.59 -13.07 -31.69
N MET A 72 -15.33 -13.90 -30.69
CA MET A 72 -16.35 -14.79 -30.11
C MET A 72 -17.54 -13.97 -29.59
N LYS A 73 -17.29 -12.82 -28.94
CA LYS A 73 -18.34 -11.91 -28.47
C LYS A 73 -19.14 -11.30 -29.62
N PHE A 74 -18.52 -10.94 -30.74
CA PHE A 74 -19.22 -10.48 -31.95
C PHE A 74 -20.15 -11.54 -32.53
N HIS A 75 -19.80 -12.83 -32.39
CA HIS A 75 -20.66 -13.96 -32.75
C HIS A 75 -21.70 -14.33 -31.67
N GLY A 76 -21.88 -13.49 -30.65
CA GLY A 76 -22.87 -13.70 -29.59
C GLY A 76 -22.44 -14.71 -28.51
N TRP A 77 -21.18 -15.16 -28.51
CA TRP A 77 -20.67 -16.04 -27.47
C TRP A 77 -20.30 -15.23 -26.22
N ASN A 78 -20.54 -15.81 -25.05
CA ASN A 78 -20.29 -15.21 -23.75
C ASN A 78 -19.99 -16.30 -22.72
N HIS A 79 -19.68 -15.87 -21.50
CA HIS A 79 -19.28 -16.78 -20.42
C HIS A 79 -20.42 -17.67 -19.91
N THR A 80 -21.69 -17.33 -20.17
CA THR A 80 -22.84 -18.15 -19.75
C THR A 80 -23.21 -19.20 -20.80
N ASN A 81 -22.92 -18.98 -22.08
CA ASN A 81 -23.30 -19.87 -23.17
C ASN A 81 -22.14 -20.69 -23.78
N SER A 82 -20.88 -20.37 -23.48
CA SER A 82 -19.72 -21.04 -24.07
C SER A 82 -18.58 -21.24 -23.06
N THR A 83 -18.24 -22.50 -22.81
CA THR A 83 -17.09 -22.87 -21.96
C THR A 83 -15.76 -22.47 -22.61
N LEU A 84 -15.66 -22.56 -23.94
CA LEU A 84 -14.49 -22.11 -24.68
C LEU A 84 -14.27 -20.60 -24.49
N PHE A 85 -15.34 -19.79 -24.53
CA PHE A 85 -15.25 -18.36 -24.26
C PHE A 85 -14.69 -18.10 -22.86
N ALA A 86 -15.26 -18.78 -21.86
CA ALA A 86 -14.80 -18.64 -20.48
C ALA A 86 -13.33 -19.04 -20.33
N SER A 87 -12.90 -20.16 -20.93
CA SER A 87 -11.50 -20.60 -20.89
C SER A 87 -10.55 -19.61 -21.55
N VAL A 88 -10.86 -19.13 -22.77
CA VAL A 88 -10.00 -18.16 -23.47
C VAL A 88 -9.92 -16.84 -22.70
N ALA A 89 -11.05 -16.37 -22.13
CA ALA A 89 -11.09 -15.17 -21.31
C ALA A 89 -10.29 -15.32 -20.00
N SER A 90 -10.35 -16.48 -19.34
CA SER A 90 -9.54 -16.77 -18.16
C SER A 90 -8.06 -16.83 -18.48
N ILE A 91 -7.67 -17.50 -19.57
CA ILE A 91 -6.30 -17.54 -20.06
C ILE A 91 -5.80 -16.13 -20.35
N ASN A 92 -6.61 -15.29 -21.00
CA ASN A 92 -6.27 -13.89 -21.25
C ASN A 92 -6.00 -13.12 -19.94
N ALA A 93 -6.91 -13.23 -18.97
CA ALA A 93 -6.78 -12.55 -17.69
C ALA A 93 -5.52 -12.98 -16.93
N ILE A 94 -5.24 -14.29 -16.88
CA ILE A 94 -4.03 -14.83 -16.25
C ILE A 94 -2.78 -14.40 -17.01
N ALA A 95 -2.81 -14.43 -18.35
CA ALA A 95 -1.68 -13.99 -19.18
C ALA A 95 -1.39 -12.50 -19.01
N MET A 96 -2.41 -11.64 -18.86
CA MET A 96 -2.20 -10.22 -18.53
C MET A 96 -1.48 -10.05 -17.19
N LEU A 97 -1.82 -10.85 -16.18
CA LEU A 97 -1.16 -10.80 -14.87
C LEU A 97 0.28 -11.31 -14.96
N LEU A 98 0.50 -12.49 -15.55
CA LEU A 98 1.79 -13.19 -15.53
C LEU A 98 2.78 -12.69 -16.57
N LEU A 99 2.32 -12.28 -17.76
CA LEU A 99 3.20 -11.92 -18.87
C LEU A 99 3.33 -10.40 -19.06
N ARG A 100 2.46 -9.59 -18.45
CA ARG A 100 2.54 -8.12 -18.56
C ARG A 100 2.70 -7.44 -17.21
N ALA A 101 1.74 -7.61 -16.29
CA ALA A 101 1.76 -6.90 -15.02
C ALA A 101 2.96 -7.33 -14.16
N LEU A 102 3.17 -8.63 -13.95
CA LEU A 102 4.27 -9.14 -13.14
C LEU A 102 5.66 -8.75 -13.71
N PRO A 103 5.97 -8.96 -15.00
CA PRO A 103 7.25 -8.52 -15.56
C PRO A 103 7.41 -7.00 -15.49
N ALA A 104 6.33 -6.24 -15.67
CA ALA A 104 6.38 -4.79 -15.52
C ALA A 104 6.71 -4.37 -14.08
N VAL A 105 6.12 -5.02 -13.07
CA VAL A 105 6.44 -4.75 -11.66
C VAL A 105 7.86 -5.18 -11.30
N VAL A 106 8.35 -6.30 -11.83
CA VAL A 106 9.66 -6.86 -11.44
C VAL A 106 10.81 -6.21 -12.21
N PHE A 107 10.71 -6.13 -13.52
CA PHE A 107 11.85 -5.77 -14.38
C PHE A 107 11.92 -4.27 -14.68
N ILE A 108 10.81 -3.54 -14.65
CA ILE A 108 10.87 -2.11 -15.01
C ILE A 108 11.60 -1.29 -13.96
N PRO A 109 11.37 -1.50 -12.64
CA PRO A 109 12.27 -0.95 -11.64
C PRO A 109 13.70 -1.41 -11.91
N PHE A 110 13.91 -2.66 -12.31
CA PHE A 110 15.25 -3.17 -12.53
C PHE A 110 16.07 -2.42 -13.58
N TYR A 111 15.43 -2.10 -14.70
CA TYR A 111 16.11 -1.39 -15.79
C TYR A 111 16.12 0.13 -15.62
N LEU A 112 15.19 0.70 -14.86
CA LEU A 112 15.02 2.15 -14.75
C LEU A 112 15.61 2.76 -13.49
N LEU A 113 15.59 2.05 -12.36
CA LEU A 113 16.11 2.59 -11.12
C LEU A 113 17.60 3.00 -11.20
N PRO A 114 18.48 2.31 -11.97
CA PRO A 114 19.88 2.76 -12.13
C PRO A 114 20.01 4.10 -12.85
N THR A 115 19.04 4.46 -13.70
CA THR A 115 19.03 5.70 -14.51
C THR A 115 18.13 6.77 -13.91
N TRP A 116 18.09 6.89 -12.58
CA TRP A 116 17.15 7.77 -11.88
C TRP A 116 17.33 9.25 -12.27
N SER A 117 16.35 9.78 -13.00
CA SER A 117 16.23 11.17 -13.42
C SER A 117 14.75 11.56 -13.40
N ASN A 118 14.43 12.87 -13.48
CA ASN A 118 13.03 13.32 -13.60
C ASN A 118 12.28 12.61 -14.76
N PRO A 119 12.87 12.45 -15.96
CA PRO A 119 12.30 11.63 -17.03
C PRO A 119 12.03 10.18 -16.64
N THR A 120 12.96 9.56 -15.93
CA THR A 120 12.83 8.17 -15.48
C THR A 120 11.72 8.02 -14.45
N LEU A 121 11.54 9.00 -13.56
CA LEU A 121 10.41 9.05 -12.63
C LEU A 121 9.07 9.17 -13.35
N ALA A 122 8.99 10.08 -14.34
CA ALA A 122 7.81 10.22 -15.18
C ALA A 122 7.49 8.90 -15.92
N TYR A 123 8.52 8.22 -16.43
CA TYR A 123 8.37 6.93 -17.09
C TYR A 123 7.94 5.82 -16.12
N MET A 124 8.55 5.72 -14.94
CA MET A 124 8.14 4.79 -13.87
C MET A 124 6.69 5.04 -13.45
N ALA A 125 6.27 6.30 -13.34
CA ALA A 125 4.88 6.65 -13.01
C ALA A 125 3.91 6.23 -14.12
N ALA A 126 4.25 6.46 -15.39
CA ALA A 126 3.47 6.00 -16.54
C ALA A 126 3.32 4.48 -16.57
N VAL A 127 4.40 3.76 -16.29
CA VAL A 127 4.41 2.30 -16.18
C VAL A 127 3.57 1.81 -15.00
N ALA A 128 3.74 2.40 -13.82
CA ALA A 128 2.98 2.01 -12.63
C ALA A 128 1.48 2.18 -12.87
N PHE A 129 1.09 3.27 -13.54
CA PHE A 129 -0.29 3.49 -13.96
C PHE A 129 -0.77 2.44 -14.94
N TYR A 130 0.04 2.13 -15.96
CA TYR A 130 -0.26 1.09 -16.94
C TYR A 130 -0.45 -0.28 -16.29
N VAL A 131 0.42 -0.65 -15.33
CA VAL A 131 0.27 -1.86 -14.52
C VAL A 131 -1.03 -1.82 -13.71
N GLY A 132 -1.33 -0.71 -13.04
CA GLY A 132 -2.58 -0.56 -12.30
C GLY A 132 -3.81 -0.76 -13.18
N TRP A 133 -3.80 -0.22 -14.39
CA TRP A 133 -4.84 -0.42 -15.39
C TRP A 133 -4.95 -1.88 -15.86
N LEU A 134 -3.81 -2.54 -16.12
CA LEU A 134 -3.79 -3.97 -16.48
C LEU A 134 -4.35 -4.86 -15.37
N LEU A 135 -3.95 -4.61 -14.12
CA LEU A 135 -4.48 -5.33 -12.96
C LEU A 135 -6.00 -5.15 -12.89
N TRP A 136 -6.49 -3.91 -12.99
CA TRP A 136 -7.93 -3.63 -13.02
C TRP A 136 -8.65 -4.40 -14.13
N LEU A 137 -8.10 -4.41 -15.35
CA LEU A 137 -8.71 -5.10 -16.49
C LEU A 137 -8.75 -6.62 -16.27
N ALA A 138 -7.65 -7.21 -15.82
CA ALA A 138 -7.56 -8.64 -15.52
C ALA A 138 -8.54 -9.04 -14.40
N PHE A 139 -8.58 -8.29 -13.30
CA PHE A 139 -9.53 -8.56 -12.22
C PHE A 139 -10.97 -8.37 -12.66
N LYS A 140 -11.28 -7.36 -13.49
CA LYS A 140 -12.62 -7.16 -14.05
C LYS A 140 -13.05 -8.35 -14.91
N GLN A 141 -12.14 -8.91 -15.71
CA GLN A 141 -12.41 -10.13 -16.48
C GLN A 141 -12.66 -11.33 -15.55
N LEU A 142 -11.79 -11.57 -14.57
CA LEU A 142 -11.95 -12.65 -13.61
C LEU A 142 -13.25 -12.56 -12.80
N VAL A 143 -13.70 -11.34 -12.47
CA VAL A 143 -15.00 -11.09 -11.82
C VAL A 143 -16.15 -11.43 -12.74
N THR A 144 -16.08 -11.00 -14.01
CA THR A 144 -17.11 -11.28 -15.00
C THR A 144 -17.27 -12.79 -15.23
N LEU A 145 -16.17 -13.55 -15.08
CA LEU A 145 -16.14 -15.00 -15.22
C LEU A 145 -16.55 -15.75 -13.94
N GLY A 146 -16.81 -15.04 -12.84
CA GLY A 146 -17.14 -15.64 -11.53
C GLY A 146 -15.94 -16.28 -10.81
N HIS A 147 -14.73 -16.18 -11.35
CA HIS A 147 -13.51 -16.68 -10.69
C HIS A 147 -13.12 -15.83 -9.48
N VAL A 148 -13.40 -14.53 -9.52
CA VAL A 148 -13.11 -13.60 -8.44
C VAL A 148 -14.39 -12.92 -7.97
N ARG A 149 -14.64 -12.90 -6.66
CA ARG A 149 -15.72 -12.12 -6.06
C ARG A 149 -15.13 -11.09 -5.10
N PHE A 150 -15.42 -9.81 -5.33
CA PHE A 150 -15.08 -8.75 -4.39
C PHE A 150 -16.23 -8.54 -3.42
N VAL A 151 -16.00 -8.88 -2.16
CA VAL A 151 -16.91 -8.53 -1.06
C VAL A 151 -16.37 -7.24 -0.45
N LEU A 152 -16.89 -6.10 -0.87
CA LEU A 152 -16.47 -4.77 -0.36
C LEU A 152 -17.10 -4.40 0.98
N ALA A 153 -18.05 -5.23 1.47
CA ALA A 153 -18.56 -5.12 2.83
C ALA A 153 -17.40 -5.33 3.81
N ARG A 154 -17.30 -4.52 4.86
CA ARG A 154 -16.16 -4.59 5.78
C ARG A 154 -16.35 -5.75 6.77
N PRO A 155 -15.35 -6.63 6.97
CA PRO A 155 -14.01 -6.60 6.38
C PRO A 155 -14.02 -6.97 4.90
N ALA A 156 -13.39 -6.14 4.06
CA ALA A 156 -13.41 -6.35 2.62
C ALA A 156 -12.50 -7.53 2.22
N GLN A 157 -13.01 -8.40 1.36
CA GLN A 157 -12.38 -9.67 0.98
C GLN A 157 -12.42 -9.88 -0.53
N ILE A 158 -11.42 -10.59 -1.03
CA ILE A 158 -11.31 -11.10 -2.40
C ILE A 158 -11.45 -12.61 -2.31
N TRP A 159 -12.44 -13.17 -2.97
CA TRP A 159 -12.66 -14.61 -3.01
C TRP A 159 -12.21 -15.13 -4.36
N PHE A 160 -11.33 -16.13 -4.38
CA PHE A 160 -10.90 -16.83 -5.58
C PHE A 160 -11.51 -18.23 -5.60
N CYS A 161 -12.27 -18.53 -6.66
CA CYS A 161 -12.87 -19.86 -6.91
C CYS A 161 -13.52 -20.48 -5.67
N GLU A 162 -14.22 -19.66 -4.86
CA GLU A 162 -14.90 -19.99 -3.58
C GLU A 162 -14.03 -20.55 -2.44
N SER A 163 -12.83 -21.05 -2.75
CA SER A 163 -11.94 -21.79 -1.86
C SER A 163 -10.94 -20.90 -1.14
N VAL A 164 -10.45 -19.85 -1.78
CA VAL A 164 -9.41 -18.99 -1.22
C VAL A 164 -9.98 -17.61 -0.91
N ARG A 165 -9.92 -17.22 0.37
CA ARG A 165 -10.36 -15.91 0.85
C ARG A 165 -9.16 -15.08 1.22
N ILE A 166 -8.95 -13.98 0.49
CA ILE A 166 -7.86 -13.05 0.75
C ILE A 166 -8.47 -11.75 1.28
N SER A 167 -8.07 -11.36 2.49
CA SER A 167 -8.47 -10.07 3.05
C SER A 167 -7.81 -8.92 2.29
N ILE A 168 -8.57 -7.91 1.88
CA ILE A 168 -7.99 -6.69 1.29
C ILE A 168 -7.03 -6.02 2.28
N PHE A 169 -7.30 -6.13 3.58
CA PHE A 169 -6.39 -5.66 4.62
C PHE A 169 -5.00 -6.31 4.52
N SER A 170 -4.92 -7.63 4.30
CA SER A 170 -3.63 -8.34 4.26
C SER A 170 -2.83 -7.99 3.02
N VAL A 171 -3.51 -7.76 1.88
CA VAL A 171 -2.88 -7.25 0.65
C VAL A 171 -2.25 -5.88 0.89
N PHE A 172 -2.99 -4.93 1.46
CA PHE A 172 -2.45 -3.60 1.76
C PHE A 172 -1.35 -3.65 2.83
N PHE A 173 -1.45 -4.55 3.80
CA PHE A 173 -0.39 -4.72 4.80
C PHE A 173 0.90 -5.27 4.17
N GLY A 174 0.80 -6.28 3.30
CA GLY A 174 1.93 -6.77 2.50
C GLY A 174 2.56 -5.67 1.66
N LEU A 175 1.73 -4.88 0.96
CA LEU A 175 2.20 -3.73 0.19
C LEU A 175 2.90 -2.69 1.07
N ALA A 176 2.36 -2.39 2.25
CA ALA A 176 2.97 -1.45 3.20
C ALA A 176 4.36 -1.92 3.65
N VAL A 177 4.54 -3.22 3.90
CA VAL A 177 5.84 -3.82 4.25
C VAL A 177 6.85 -3.67 3.11
N VAL A 178 6.45 -4.02 1.87
CA VAL A 178 7.31 -3.90 0.68
C VAL A 178 7.74 -2.46 0.46
N LEU A 179 6.80 -1.52 0.53
CA LEU A 179 7.08 -0.10 0.37
C LEU A 179 8.00 0.43 1.46
N ALA A 180 7.79 0.03 2.73
CA ALA A 180 8.65 0.44 3.82
C ALA A 180 10.09 -0.08 3.64
N GLN A 181 10.27 -1.35 3.24
CA GLN A 181 11.59 -1.93 2.98
C GLN A 181 12.28 -1.26 1.78
N THR A 182 11.54 -1.04 0.69
CA THR A 182 12.05 -0.39 -0.53
C THR A 182 12.48 1.03 -0.26
N THR A 183 11.64 1.81 0.41
CA THR A 183 11.97 3.19 0.78
C THR A 183 13.13 3.25 1.78
N THR A 184 13.21 2.30 2.73
CA THR A 184 14.33 2.23 3.68
C THR A 184 15.63 2.01 2.92
N ALA A 185 15.65 1.09 1.97
CA ALA A 185 16.80 0.84 1.14
C ALA A 185 17.20 2.06 0.29
N ILE A 186 16.25 2.68 -0.41
CA ILE A 186 16.51 3.87 -1.25
C ILE A 186 17.13 4.99 -0.41
N THR A 187 16.52 5.29 0.74
CA THR A 187 16.96 6.38 1.61
C THR A 187 18.27 6.05 2.31
N TYR A 188 18.55 4.77 2.57
CA TYR A 188 19.86 4.31 3.05
C TYR A 188 20.95 4.52 1.99
N CYS A 189 20.73 4.07 0.75
CA CYS A 189 21.64 4.29 -0.38
C CYS A 189 21.92 5.78 -0.55
N TRP A 190 20.87 6.60 -0.47
CA TRP A 190 20.97 8.05 -0.55
C TRP A 190 21.91 8.59 0.52
N GLY A 191 21.62 8.30 1.79
CA GLY A 191 22.39 8.86 2.90
C GLY A 191 23.83 8.36 2.94
N ARG A 192 24.09 7.17 2.38
CA ARG A 192 25.42 6.58 2.29
C ARG A 192 26.28 7.24 1.22
N ASN A 193 25.64 7.76 0.16
CA ASN A 193 26.25 8.38 -1.01
C ASN A 193 27.39 7.54 -1.63
N ALA A 194 27.23 6.22 -1.63
CA ALA A 194 28.19 5.28 -2.18
C ALA A 194 27.45 4.04 -2.73
N PRO A 195 28.02 3.31 -3.70
CA PRO A 195 27.46 2.05 -4.17
C PRO A 195 27.40 1.05 -3.01
N ILE A 196 26.26 0.39 -2.85
CA ILE A 196 26.09 -0.64 -1.82
C ILE A 196 26.77 -1.91 -2.30
N GLY A 197 27.71 -2.42 -1.50
CA GLY A 197 28.35 -3.71 -1.78
C GLY A 197 27.37 -4.86 -1.66
N THR A 198 27.61 -5.97 -2.38
CA THR A 198 26.75 -7.16 -2.27
C THR A 198 26.56 -7.68 -0.83
N PRO A 199 27.57 -7.65 0.09
CA PRO A 199 27.37 -8.09 1.47
C PRO A 199 26.46 -7.14 2.26
N GLU A 200 26.67 -5.84 2.11
CA GLU A 200 25.86 -4.79 2.74
C GLU A 200 24.42 -4.88 2.23
N SER A 201 24.24 -5.16 0.94
CA SER A 201 22.89 -5.28 0.36
C SER A 201 22.09 -6.43 0.97
N ARG A 202 22.78 -7.56 1.17
CA ARG A 202 22.23 -8.77 1.78
C ARG A 202 21.89 -8.52 3.25
N ASP A 203 22.76 -7.81 3.98
CA ASP A 203 22.54 -7.48 5.39
C ASP A 203 21.29 -6.59 5.56
N ILE A 204 21.10 -5.56 4.73
CA ILE A 204 19.88 -4.72 4.74
C ILE A 204 18.62 -5.57 4.47
N ALA A 205 18.69 -6.46 3.49
CA ALA A 205 17.57 -7.35 3.13
C ALA A 205 17.23 -8.33 4.27
N ILE A 206 18.24 -8.92 4.91
CA ILE A 206 18.08 -9.81 6.08
C ILE A 206 17.47 -9.07 7.27
N ILE A 207 17.94 -7.84 7.55
CA ILE A 207 17.37 -7.04 8.64
C ILE A 207 15.89 -6.76 8.37
N GLY A 208 15.55 -6.35 7.14
CA GLY A 208 14.17 -6.09 6.73
C GLY A 208 13.27 -7.31 6.86
N LEU A 209 13.69 -8.45 6.31
CA LEU A 209 12.92 -9.71 6.38
C LEU A 209 12.79 -10.20 7.82
N GLY A 210 13.89 -10.20 8.57
CA GLY A 210 13.88 -10.65 9.96
C GLY A 210 13.03 -9.76 10.86
N ALA A 211 12.94 -8.45 10.60
CA ALA A 211 12.02 -7.58 11.33
C ALA A 211 10.56 -7.98 11.09
N VAL A 212 10.20 -8.35 9.85
CA VAL A 212 8.86 -8.83 9.51
C VAL A 212 8.57 -10.18 10.19
N VAL A 213 9.48 -11.15 10.07
CA VAL A 213 9.32 -12.48 10.70
C VAL A 213 9.23 -12.37 12.21
N ALA A 214 10.11 -11.59 12.84
CA ALA A 214 10.08 -11.34 14.28
C ALA A 214 8.78 -10.64 14.68
N GLY A 215 8.33 -9.66 13.90
CA GLY A 215 7.07 -8.96 14.14
C GLY A 215 5.85 -9.87 14.09
N PHE A 216 5.73 -10.71 13.06
CA PHE A 216 4.63 -11.68 13.01
C PHE A 216 4.68 -12.68 14.17
N SER A 217 5.87 -13.21 14.46
CA SER A 217 6.06 -14.17 15.56
C SER A 217 5.71 -13.55 16.91
N GLY A 218 6.22 -12.35 17.19
CA GLY A 218 5.94 -11.61 18.43
C GLY A 218 4.47 -11.26 18.57
N ALA A 219 3.81 -10.91 17.45
CA ALA A 219 2.38 -10.60 17.47
C ALA A 219 1.51 -11.81 17.81
N GLN A 220 1.88 -12.99 17.30
CA GLN A 220 1.22 -14.26 17.60
C GLN A 220 1.49 -14.70 19.05
N LEU A 221 2.75 -14.68 19.49
CA LEU A 221 3.15 -15.06 20.84
C LEU A 221 2.49 -14.17 21.91
N ALA A 222 2.48 -12.85 21.71
CA ALA A 222 1.84 -11.94 22.64
C ALA A 222 0.31 -12.12 22.67
N ASN A 223 -0.32 -12.40 21.52
CA ASN A 223 -1.75 -12.71 21.49
C ASN A 223 -2.06 -13.98 22.30
N GLY A 224 -1.33 -15.07 22.05
CA GLY A 224 -1.49 -16.32 22.80
C GLY A 224 -1.26 -16.14 24.30
N TRP A 225 -0.28 -15.34 24.70
CA TRP A 225 -0.02 -15.05 26.11
C TRP A 225 -1.16 -14.25 26.77
N ILE A 226 -1.68 -13.22 26.10
CA ILE A 226 -2.82 -12.43 26.58
C ILE A 226 -4.05 -13.32 26.79
N LEU A 227 -4.35 -14.20 25.82
CA LEU A 227 -5.47 -15.13 25.91
C LEU A 227 -5.30 -16.12 27.07
N ALA A 228 -4.10 -16.68 27.25
CA ALA A 228 -3.80 -17.61 28.34
C ALA A 228 -3.93 -16.94 29.73
N VAL A 229 -3.51 -15.68 29.86
CA VAL A 229 -3.67 -14.90 31.11
C VAL A 229 -5.16 -14.60 31.37
N ALA A 230 -5.93 -14.28 30.33
CA ALA A 230 -7.36 -14.04 30.44
C ALA A 230 -8.13 -15.30 30.89
N GLU A 231 -7.78 -16.47 30.34
CA GLU A 231 -8.37 -17.75 30.71
C GLU A 231 -8.13 -18.08 32.19
N LYS A 232 -6.89 -17.99 32.67
CA LYS A 232 -6.56 -18.23 34.08
C LYS A 232 -7.32 -17.31 35.04
N LYS A 233 -7.54 -16.05 34.65
CA LYS A 233 -8.29 -15.10 35.47
C LYS A 233 -9.77 -15.48 35.58
N SER A 234 -10.36 -16.04 34.52
CA SER A 234 -11.75 -16.48 34.52
C SER A 234 -12.00 -17.73 35.38
N GLU A 235 -11.02 -18.65 35.44
CA GLU A 235 -11.12 -19.84 36.30
C GLU A 235 -11.15 -19.46 37.79
N GLY A 236 -10.47 -18.37 38.19
CA GLY A 236 -10.46 -17.88 39.57
C GLY A 236 -11.73 -17.14 40.01
N THR A 237 -12.56 -16.64 39.10
CA THR A 237 -13.74 -15.82 39.44
C THR A 237 -15.06 -16.60 39.40
N GLY A 238 -15.06 -17.88 39.04
CA GLY A 238 -16.27 -18.71 38.95
C GLY A 238 -17.28 -18.27 37.87
N THR A 239 -16.97 -17.21 37.13
CA THR A 239 -17.75 -16.71 35.99
C THR A 239 -17.38 -17.51 34.74
N LYS A 240 -18.40 -18.03 34.04
CA LYS A 240 -18.18 -18.85 32.84
C LYS A 240 -17.34 -18.06 31.81
N PRO A 241 -16.21 -18.61 31.33
CA PRO A 241 -15.24 -17.90 30.48
C PRO A 241 -15.83 -17.34 29.18
N THR A 242 -16.88 -17.96 28.66
CA THR A 242 -17.48 -17.63 27.37
C THR A 242 -18.18 -16.27 27.36
N GLU A 243 -18.79 -15.84 28.46
CA GLU A 243 -19.49 -14.54 28.52
C GLU A 243 -18.53 -13.36 28.67
N ALA A 244 -17.45 -13.51 29.44
CA ALA A 244 -16.49 -12.44 29.68
C ALA A 244 -15.62 -12.13 28.45
N VAL A 245 -15.23 -13.16 27.68
CA VAL A 245 -14.40 -13.00 26.48
C VAL A 245 -15.23 -12.52 25.29
N MET A 246 -16.47 -13.01 25.11
CA MET A 246 -17.37 -12.49 24.08
C MET A 246 -17.86 -11.06 24.38
N ALA A 247 -17.92 -10.64 25.65
CA ALA A 247 -18.22 -9.26 26.01
C ALA A 247 -17.09 -8.27 25.66
N GLN A 248 -15.86 -8.75 25.47
CA GLN A 248 -14.70 -7.93 25.08
C GLN A 248 -14.37 -7.98 23.59
N ALA A 249 -14.83 -9.01 22.87
CA ALA A 249 -14.83 -8.96 21.42
C ALA A 249 -15.63 -7.71 20.99
N PRO A 250 -15.08 -6.84 20.11
CA PRO A 250 -15.86 -5.71 19.62
C PRO A 250 -17.14 -6.30 19.04
N ARG A 251 -18.30 -5.98 19.66
CA ARG A 251 -19.61 -6.35 19.12
C ARG A 251 -19.56 -5.96 17.65
N GLN A 252 -19.45 -6.95 16.77
CA GLN A 252 -19.67 -6.73 15.36
C GLN A 252 -21.11 -6.24 15.34
N VAL A 253 -21.26 -4.94 15.18
CA VAL A 253 -22.56 -4.30 15.03
C VAL A 253 -23.10 -4.95 13.77
N SER A 254 -23.95 -5.96 13.94
CA SER A 254 -24.77 -6.51 12.89
C SER A 254 -25.34 -5.31 12.17
N ALA A 255 -24.88 -5.08 10.94
CA ALA A 255 -25.30 -3.95 10.16
C ALA A 255 -26.79 -4.17 9.91
N ARG A 256 -27.63 -3.45 10.66
CA ARG A 256 -29.06 -3.41 10.40
C ARG A 256 -29.21 -2.92 8.95
N PRO A 257 -29.88 -3.67 8.06
CA PRO A 257 -29.96 -3.33 6.64
C PRO A 257 -30.99 -2.21 6.41
N ASP A 258 -30.81 -1.07 7.09
CA ASP A 258 -31.70 0.09 6.99
C ASP A 258 -30.95 1.25 6.33
N SER A 259 -30.45 1.01 5.11
CA SER A 259 -30.18 2.09 4.17
C SER A 259 -30.39 1.57 2.75
N LYS A 260 -31.56 1.87 2.19
CA LYS A 260 -31.83 1.79 0.75
C LYS A 260 -30.88 2.74 0.02
N ILE A 261 -29.65 2.32 -0.22
CA ILE A 261 -28.79 2.88 -1.25
C ILE A 261 -29.02 1.99 -2.45
N GLY A 262 -29.70 2.52 -3.47
CA GLY A 262 -30.04 1.80 -4.70
C GLY A 262 -28.81 1.43 -5.53
N LEU A 263 -28.09 0.40 -5.11
CA LEU A 263 -27.27 -0.43 -5.98
C LEU A 263 -27.82 -1.86 -5.88
N ALA A 264 -28.21 -2.39 -7.04
CA ALA A 264 -28.73 -3.72 -7.36
C ALA A 264 -28.89 -4.74 -6.21
N GLU A 265 -30.12 -5.26 -6.10
CA GLU A 265 -30.54 -6.36 -5.22
C GLU A 265 -29.51 -7.49 -5.11
N ALA A 266 -28.86 -7.58 -3.95
CA ALA A 266 -28.32 -8.83 -3.44
C ALA A 266 -29.34 -9.39 -2.45
N SER A 267 -30.35 -10.11 -2.96
CA SER A 267 -31.32 -10.82 -2.13
C SER A 267 -30.74 -12.13 -1.58
N ASP A 268 -31.18 -12.48 -0.36
CA ASP A 268 -31.16 -13.80 0.29
C ASP A 268 -29.88 -14.49 0.80
N GLN A 269 -28.67 -13.92 0.72
CA GLN A 269 -27.47 -14.61 1.24
C GLN A 269 -27.17 -14.46 2.75
N SER A 270 -27.86 -13.58 3.49
CA SER A 270 -27.60 -13.40 4.94
C SER A 270 -28.18 -14.51 5.82
N SER A 271 -29.19 -15.25 5.33
CA SER A 271 -29.83 -16.36 6.03
C SER A 271 -28.97 -17.63 6.06
N GLU A 272 -28.30 -17.96 4.94
CA GLU A 272 -27.44 -19.15 4.85
C GLU A 272 -26.17 -19.05 5.72
N TYR A 273 -25.63 -17.85 5.89
CA TYR A 273 -24.44 -17.61 6.70
C TYR A 273 -24.65 -17.88 8.20
N ALA A 274 -25.86 -17.60 8.72
CA ALA A 274 -26.20 -17.90 10.11
C ALA A 274 -26.45 -19.40 10.35
N SER A 275 -26.97 -20.11 9.33
CA SER A 275 -27.24 -21.54 9.35
C SER A 275 -25.97 -22.41 9.33
N PHE A 276 -24.96 -22.01 8.54
CA PHE A 276 -23.72 -22.79 8.40
C PHE A 276 -22.86 -22.79 9.67
N ASN A 277 -22.76 -21.66 10.38
CA ASN A 277 -22.03 -21.60 11.66
C ASN A 277 -22.74 -22.36 12.79
N GLY A 278 -24.07 -22.53 12.72
CA GLY A 278 -24.83 -23.34 13.68
C GLY A 278 -24.52 -24.84 13.57
N ARG A 279 -24.24 -25.34 12.35
CA ARG A 279 -23.98 -26.77 12.12
C ARG A 279 -22.58 -27.23 12.50
N MET A 280 -21.55 -26.38 12.45
CA MET A 280 -20.20 -26.77 12.89
C MET A 280 -20.06 -26.85 14.42
N ASN A 281 -20.90 -26.18 15.19
CA ASN A 281 -20.81 -26.16 16.65
C ASN A 281 -21.69 -27.23 17.35
N ALA A 282 -22.58 -27.91 16.64
CA ALA A 282 -23.54 -28.84 17.25
C ALA A 282 -23.06 -30.30 17.35
N GLY A 283 -21.87 -30.64 16.84
CA GLY A 283 -21.46 -32.04 16.62
C GLY A 283 -20.46 -32.67 17.60
N THR A 284 -19.85 -31.93 18.53
CA THR A 284 -18.70 -32.45 19.31
C THR A 284 -18.84 -32.25 20.81
N ASN A 285 -19.86 -32.87 21.41
CA ASN A 285 -19.91 -33.08 22.86
C ASN A 285 -19.07 -34.32 23.22
N GLY A 286 -17.78 -34.15 23.53
CA GLY A 286 -17.00 -35.24 24.13
C GLY A 286 -15.47 -35.20 24.03
N SER A 287 -14.89 -34.35 23.18
CA SER A 287 -13.42 -34.26 23.09
C SER A 287 -12.87 -33.23 24.09
N LYS A 288 -12.13 -33.72 25.10
CA LYS A 288 -11.36 -32.91 26.04
C LYS A 288 -10.51 -31.87 25.30
N ARG A 289 -10.82 -30.58 25.51
CA ARG A 289 -9.91 -29.42 25.63
C ARG A 289 -8.56 -29.54 24.89
N GLN A 290 -8.54 -29.91 23.62
CA GLN A 290 -7.51 -29.40 22.71
C GLN A 290 -7.95 -27.97 22.40
N ILE A 291 -7.53 -27.02 23.25
CA ILE A 291 -7.28 -25.65 22.80
C ILE A 291 -6.21 -25.82 21.73
N THR A 292 -6.66 -26.10 20.52
CA THR A 292 -5.81 -26.42 19.40
C THR A 292 -4.98 -25.16 19.16
N ILE A 293 -3.69 -25.32 18.84
CA ILE A 293 -2.79 -24.21 18.45
C ILE A 293 -3.48 -23.21 17.49
N TRP A 294 -4.46 -23.68 16.72
CA TRP A 294 -5.42 -22.92 15.90
C TRP A 294 -6.24 -21.81 16.58
N SER A 295 -6.57 -21.88 17.86
CA SER A 295 -7.29 -20.80 18.56
C SER A 295 -6.37 -19.74 19.16
N CYS A 296 -5.12 -20.08 19.55
CA CYS A 296 -4.08 -19.08 19.85
C CYS A 296 -3.71 -18.25 18.61
N LEU A 297 -3.84 -18.91 17.47
CA LEU A 297 -3.60 -18.38 16.16
C LEU A 297 -4.64 -17.23 15.86
N SER A 298 -5.91 -17.33 16.29
CA SER A 298 -6.95 -16.35 15.93
C SER A 298 -6.80 -14.99 16.65
N GLY A 299 -5.90 -14.15 16.17
CA GLY A 299 -5.66 -12.80 16.66
C GLY A 299 -4.19 -12.40 16.52
N ILE A 300 -3.93 -11.11 16.31
CA ILE A 300 -2.58 -10.57 16.17
C ILE A 300 -2.42 -9.42 17.16
N SER A 301 -1.45 -9.54 18.07
CA SER A 301 -1.08 -8.44 18.97
C SER A 301 -0.14 -7.46 18.26
N VAL A 302 -0.65 -6.27 17.93
CA VAL A 302 0.18 -5.22 17.31
C VAL A 302 1.36 -4.84 18.19
N GLN A 303 1.18 -4.79 19.51
CA GLN A 303 2.23 -4.44 20.47
C GLN A 303 3.33 -5.50 20.48
N GLY A 304 2.96 -6.79 20.50
CA GLY A 304 3.92 -7.90 20.40
C GLY A 304 4.73 -7.82 19.11
N GLY A 305 4.07 -7.50 17.99
CA GLY A 305 4.77 -7.38 16.71
C GLY A 305 5.74 -6.20 16.65
N VAL A 306 5.35 -5.03 17.14
CA VAL A 306 6.24 -3.88 17.21
C VAL A 306 7.44 -4.18 18.12
N LEU A 307 7.21 -4.77 19.28
CA LEU A 307 8.27 -5.09 20.25
C LEU A 307 9.30 -6.05 19.67
N PHE A 308 8.86 -7.16 19.06
CA PHE A 308 9.78 -8.15 18.50
C PHE A 308 10.49 -7.64 17.24
N SER A 309 9.81 -6.84 16.40
CA SER A 309 10.46 -6.17 15.27
C SER A 309 11.57 -5.23 15.75
N ALA A 310 11.27 -4.41 16.76
CA ALA A 310 12.25 -3.50 17.35
C ALA A 310 13.42 -4.26 18.00
N PHE A 311 13.13 -5.35 18.72
CA PHE A 311 14.16 -6.21 19.30
C PHE A 311 15.08 -6.82 18.23
N TRP A 312 14.52 -7.30 17.11
CA TRP A 312 15.30 -7.80 15.98
C TRP A 312 16.22 -6.73 15.39
N VAL A 313 15.67 -5.54 15.13
CA VAL A 313 16.45 -4.42 14.60
C VAL A 313 17.54 -3.99 15.59
N LEU A 314 17.26 -3.99 16.90
CA LEU A 314 18.26 -3.69 17.92
C LEU A 314 19.37 -4.74 17.97
N LEU A 315 19.08 -6.02 17.72
CA LEU A 315 20.08 -7.08 17.66
C LEU A 315 20.87 -7.09 16.35
N SER A 316 20.41 -6.41 15.30
CA SER A 316 21.05 -6.44 13.97
C SER A 316 22.52 -6.07 13.96
N HIS A 317 22.94 -5.12 14.80
CA HIS A 317 24.34 -4.72 14.91
C HIS A 317 25.27 -5.87 15.33
N LYS A 318 24.75 -6.95 15.93
CA LYS A 318 25.55 -8.11 16.34
C LYS A 318 25.85 -9.08 15.20
N PHE A 319 25.04 -9.08 14.14
CA PHE A 319 25.14 -10.04 13.05
C PHE A 319 25.27 -9.41 11.66
N THR A 320 25.16 -8.08 11.56
CA THR A 320 25.42 -7.32 10.33
C THR A 320 26.62 -6.41 10.56
N ILE A 321 27.70 -6.69 9.85
CA ILE A 321 29.00 -6.03 10.05
C ILE A 321 29.14 -4.84 9.09
N PHE A 322 28.46 -4.88 7.95
CA PHE A 322 28.68 -3.96 6.84
C PHE A 322 27.74 -2.75 6.84
N VAL A 323 26.70 -2.75 7.67
CA VAL A 323 25.63 -1.74 7.63
C VAL A 323 25.83 -0.68 8.72
N ASP A 324 25.91 0.60 8.33
CA ASP A 324 25.75 1.72 9.26
C ASP A 324 24.35 1.66 9.90
N THR A 325 24.29 1.11 11.11
CA THR A 325 23.03 0.90 11.85
C THR A 325 22.32 2.22 12.12
N SER A 326 23.06 3.31 12.35
CA SER A 326 22.46 4.61 12.64
C SER A 326 21.76 5.20 11.42
N LEU A 327 22.39 5.08 10.24
CA LEU A 327 21.79 5.48 8.98
C LEU A 327 20.62 4.57 8.59
N LEU A 328 20.72 3.26 8.82
CA LEU A 328 19.62 2.33 8.57
C LEU A 328 18.40 2.65 9.42
N LEU A 329 18.58 2.90 10.72
CA LEU A 329 17.50 3.27 11.64
C LEU A 329 16.82 4.58 11.21
N ALA A 330 17.61 5.57 10.78
CA ALA A 330 17.06 6.81 10.23
C ALA A 330 16.23 6.57 8.95
N SER A 331 16.75 5.73 8.05
CA SER A 331 16.08 5.37 6.79
C SER A 331 14.76 4.61 7.04
N MET A 332 14.76 3.71 8.03
CA MET A 332 13.55 3.06 8.53
C MET A 332 12.57 4.08 9.12
N GLY A 333 13.07 5.03 9.92
CA GLY A 333 12.30 6.13 10.49
C GLY A 333 11.57 6.96 9.43
N LEU A 334 12.29 7.32 8.35
CA LEU A 334 11.73 8.05 7.21
C LEU A 334 10.68 7.25 6.43
N SER A 335 10.81 5.92 6.41
CA SER A 335 9.88 5.02 5.70
C SER A 335 8.60 4.73 6.49
N LEU A 336 8.59 4.95 7.80
CA LEU A 336 7.44 4.66 8.67
C LEU A 336 6.14 5.35 8.25
N PRO A 337 6.10 6.66 7.91
CA PRO A 337 4.86 7.31 7.52
C PRO A 337 4.28 6.71 6.22
N LEU A 338 5.11 6.30 5.26
CA LEU A 338 4.63 5.62 4.05
C LEU A 338 3.99 4.27 4.38
N GLY A 339 4.67 3.45 5.19
CA GLY A 339 4.13 2.17 5.65
C GLY A 339 2.82 2.34 6.45
N GLU A 340 2.77 3.33 7.36
CA GLU A 340 1.56 3.63 8.12
C GLU A 340 0.44 4.14 7.20
N ALA A 341 0.75 4.96 6.19
CA ALA A 341 -0.24 5.45 5.25
C ALA A 341 -0.95 4.31 4.52
N VAL A 342 -0.19 3.39 3.92
CA VAL A 342 -0.73 2.26 3.18
C VAL A 342 -1.42 1.26 4.11
N GLY A 343 -0.84 0.99 5.28
CA GLY A 343 -1.47 0.15 6.30
C GLY A 343 -2.82 0.69 6.78
N ARG A 344 -2.99 2.01 6.90
CA ARG A 344 -4.27 2.64 7.27
C ARG A 344 -5.33 2.54 6.17
N VAL A 345 -4.94 2.55 4.90
CA VAL A 345 -5.85 2.19 3.79
C VAL A 345 -6.32 0.74 3.94
N GLY A 346 -5.40 -0.17 4.28
CA GLY A 346 -5.76 -1.53 4.67
C GLY A 346 -6.78 -1.56 5.81
N CYS A 347 -6.53 -0.84 6.91
CA CYS A 347 -7.46 -0.76 8.05
C CYS A 347 -8.86 -0.25 7.66
N TYR A 348 -8.93 0.70 6.73
CA TYR A 348 -10.20 1.21 6.22
C TYR A 348 -11.04 0.08 5.61
N PHE A 349 -10.44 -0.72 4.72
CA PHE A 349 -11.08 -1.87 4.08
C PHE A 349 -11.34 -3.01 5.05
N GLY A 350 -10.43 -3.26 6.00
CA GLY A 350 -10.63 -4.21 7.09
C GLY A 350 -11.74 -3.81 8.07
N GLY A 351 -12.20 -2.56 8.04
CA GLY A 351 -13.24 -2.07 8.95
C GLY A 351 -12.81 -1.90 10.40
N CYS A 352 -11.50 -1.99 10.68
CA CYS A 352 -10.95 -1.81 12.02
C CYS A 352 -10.64 -0.34 12.33
N CYS A 353 -10.49 0.01 13.60
CA CYS A 353 -10.13 1.36 14.07
C CYS A 353 -11.10 2.47 13.59
N GLY A 354 -12.42 2.24 13.74
CA GLY A 354 -13.46 3.19 13.35
C GLY A 354 -13.43 4.53 14.11
N SER A 355 -14.18 5.51 13.59
CA SER A 355 -14.40 6.78 14.30
C SER A 355 -15.43 6.61 15.42
N ILE A 356 -15.45 7.57 16.35
CA ILE A 356 -16.54 7.71 17.32
C ILE A 356 -17.90 7.69 16.58
N SER A 357 -18.85 7.00 17.20
CA SER A 357 -20.24 6.96 16.74
C SER A 357 -21.12 7.76 17.69
N ASN A 358 -22.13 8.45 17.15
CA ASN A 358 -23.14 9.16 17.94
C ASN A 358 -24.04 8.16 18.68
N LYS A 359 -24.91 8.65 19.58
CA LYS A 359 -25.96 7.87 20.27
C LYS A 359 -26.82 7.06 19.29
N ASP A 360 -27.03 7.59 18.08
CA ASP A 360 -27.79 6.93 17.01
C ASP A 360 -27.00 5.85 16.25
N GLY A 361 -25.79 5.50 16.69
CA GLY A 361 -24.92 4.53 16.03
C GLY A 361 -24.26 5.03 14.73
N ARG A 362 -24.56 6.26 14.29
CA ARG A 362 -23.94 6.88 13.11
C ARG A 362 -22.51 7.31 13.40
N ARG A 363 -21.57 6.93 12.53
CA ARG A 363 -20.16 7.35 12.61
C ARG A 363 -20.04 8.85 12.37
N LEU A 364 -19.47 9.58 13.32
CA LEU A 364 -19.30 11.05 13.24
C LEU A 364 -18.26 11.45 12.18
N HIS A 365 -17.24 10.63 11.97
CA HIS A 365 -16.15 10.92 11.04
C HIS A 365 -15.91 9.71 10.13
N PRO A 366 -16.70 9.55 9.06
CA PRO A 366 -16.47 8.47 8.12
C PRO A 366 -15.04 8.55 7.57
N ALA A 367 -14.39 7.39 7.43
CA ALA A 367 -13.05 7.27 6.84
C ALA A 367 -11.90 7.94 7.62
N LEU A 368 -11.96 8.00 8.96
CA LEU A 368 -10.86 8.49 9.78
C LEU A 368 -9.50 7.82 9.46
N GLN A 369 -9.52 6.55 9.07
CA GLN A 369 -8.34 5.81 8.64
C GLN A 369 -7.73 6.41 7.36
N ILE A 370 -8.55 6.89 6.42
CA ILE A 370 -8.08 7.55 5.20
C ILE A 370 -7.48 8.92 5.52
N LEU A 371 -8.06 9.68 6.46
CA LEU A 371 -7.43 10.91 6.96
C LEU A 371 -6.03 10.63 7.52
N CYS A 372 -5.92 9.62 8.39
CA CYS A 372 -4.64 9.21 8.95
C CYS A 372 -3.65 8.75 7.85
N ALA A 373 -4.15 8.06 6.82
CA ALA A 373 -3.34 7.67 5.67
C ALA A 373 -2.81 8.88 4.91
N SER A 374 -3.68 9.83 4.56
CA SER A 374 -3.32 11.03 3.82
C SER A 374 -2.31 11.91 4.57
N LEU A 375 -2.47 12.07 5.89
CA LEU A 375 -1.54 12.85 6.71
C LEU A 375 -0.15 12.22 6.72
N ASN A 376 -0.06 10.92 6.97
CA ASN A 376 1.23 10.23 6.98
C ASN A 376 1.89 10.21 5.59
N PHE A 377 1.10 10.06 4.52
CA PHE A 377 1.62 10.14 3.16
C PHE A 377 2.13 11.54 2.82
N LEU A 378 1.42 12.60 3.21
CA LEU A 378 1.86 13.98 3.02
C LEU A 378 3.15 14.27 3.79
N VAL A 379 3.24 13.82 5.05
CA VAL A 379 4.47 13.92 5.86
C VAL A 379 5.64 13.25 5.13
N PHE A 380 5.44 12.03 4.62
CA PHE A 380 6.45 11.33 3.85
C PHE A 380 6.90 12.14 2.61
N LEU A 381 5.95 12.62 1.79
CA LEU A 381 6.27 13.40 0.59
C LEU A 381 7.03 14.68 0.92
N CYS A 382 6.61 15.43 1.94
CA CYS A 382 7.30 16.67 2.34
C CYS A 382 8.73 16.40 2.81
N LEU A 383 8.97 15.31 3.55
CA LEU A 383 10.31 14.96 4.04
C LEU A 383 11.22 14.43 2.93
N VAL A 384 10.67 13.66 1.99
CA VAL A 384 11.41 13.23 0.80
C VAL A 384 11.74 14.43 -0.08
N ALA A 385 10.82 15.37 -0.29
CA ALA A 385 11.09 16.61 -1.02
C ALA A 385 12.20 17.43 -0.34
N ALA A 386 12.12 17.60 0.98
CA ALA A 386 13.14 18.29 1.76
C ALA A 386 14.52 17.60 1.66
N LEU A 387 14.55 16.26 1.64
CA LEU A 387 15.77 15.47 1.44
C LEU A 387 16.33 15.66 0.02
N VAL A 388 15.46 15.65 -1.00
CA VAL A 388 15.83 15.85 -2.42
C VAL A 388 16.41 17.24 -2.65
N GLU A 389 15.84 18.27 -2.02
CA GLU A 389 16.34 19.64 -2.05
C GLU A 389 17.65 19.83 -1.26
N GLY A 390 18.10 18.80 -0.52
CA GLY A 390 19.28 18.88 0.33
C GLY A 390 19.08 19.75 1.58
N SER A 391 17.84 20.16 1.87
CA SER A 391 17.51 20.98 3.05
C SER A 391 17.65 20.21 4.36
N VAL A 392 17.53 18.88 4.32
CA VAL A 392 17.72 17.96 5.46
C VAL A 392 18.53 16.74 5.02
N ASN A 393 19.33 16.18 5.93
CA ASN A 393 19.97 14.88 5.70
C ASN A 393 19.04 13.72 6.12
N VAL A 394 19.39 12.48 5.75
CA VAL A 394 18.56 11.29 6.04
C VAL A 394 18.35 11.06 7.53
N ARG A 395 19.36 11.34 8.38
CA ARG A 395 19.26 11.18 9.84
C ARG A 395 18.24 12.13 10.43
N THR A 396 18.32 13.41 10.06
CA THR A 396 17.37 14.45 10.45
C THR A 396 15.97 14.11 9.92
N ALA A 397 15.83 13.79 8.63
CA ALA A 397 14.55 13.44 8.01
C ALA A 397 13.89 12.21 8.69
N GLY A 398 14.67 11.20 9.03
CA GLY A 398 14.20 10.00 9.74
C GLY A 398 13.61 10.32 11.11
N VAL A 399 14.29 11.15 11.92
CA VAL A 399 13.78 11.57 13.23
C VAL A 399 12.55 12.48 13.07
N MET A 400 12.54 13.37 12.09
CA MET A 400 11.38 14.22 11.77
C MET A 400 10.15 13.41 11.38
N ALA A 401 10.33 12.33 10.62
CA ALA A 401 9.25 11.41 10.25
C ALA A 401 8.62 10.73 11.48
N VAL A 402 9.45 10.26 12.42
CA VAL A 402 8.98 9.63 13.66
C VAL A 402 8.26 10.65 14.55
N LEU A 403 8.76 11.88 14.63
CA LEU A 403 8.13 13.00 15.35
C LEU A 403 6.76 13.34 14.73
N ALA A 404 6.70 13.50 13.42
CA ALA A 404 5.48 13.84 12.70
C ALA A 404 4.42 12.73 12.79
N ASN A 405 4.83 11.46 12.81
CA ASN A 405 3.91 10.35 13.07
C ASN A 405 3.34 10.42 14.50
N ALA A 406 4.18 10.69 15.50
CA ALA A 406 3.72 10.87 16.89
C ALA A 406 2.69 12.01 17.02
N ALA A 407 2.97 13.16 16.38
CA ALA A 407 2.05 14.29 16.32
C ALA A 407 0.74 13.91 15.60
N THR A 408 0.81 13.18 14.48
CA THR A 408 -0.36 12.68 13.75
C THR A 408 -1.25 11.84 14.65
N ARG A 409 -0.64 10.92 15.43
CA ARG A 409 -1.38 10.08 16.38
C ARG A 409 -2.03 10.89 17.48
N LEU A 410 -1.34 11.86 18.08
CA LEU A 410 -1.91 12.72 19.13
C LEU A 410 -3.11 13.54 18.63
N VAL A 411 -3.07 14.01 17.39
CA VAL A 411 -4.17 14.79 16.79
C VAL A 411 -5.36 13.91 16.40
N ILE A 412 -5.11 12.68 15.93
CA ILE A 412 -6.14 11.78 15.39
C ILE A 412 -6.76 10.87 16.45
N ASN A 413 -6.01 10.42 17.47
CA ASN A 413 -6.49 9.51 18.50
C ASN A 413 -7.78 9.98 19.20
N PRO A 414 -7.97 11.27 19.54
CA PRO A 414 -9.22 11.76 20.12
C PRO A 414 -10.47 11.54 19.25
N LEU A 415 -10.32 11.27 17.96
CA LEU A 415 -11.42 11.01 17.03
C LEU A 415 -11.77 9.52 16.90
N ARG A 416 -10.92 8.62 17.42
CA ARG A 416 -11.06 7.17 17.26
C ARG A 416 -12.01 6.59 18.31
N SER A 417 -12.81 5.60 17.91
CA SER A 417 -13.74 4.94 18.83
C SER A 417 -13.06 3.95 19.79
N ASP A 418 -11.96 3.33 19.36
CA ASP A 418 -11.19 2.36 20.14
C ASP A 418 -10.31 3.03 21.22
N ALA A 419 -10.07 4.33 21.06
CA ALA A 419 -9.40 5.17 22.02
C ALA A 419 -10.39 5.86 22.97
N ARG A 420 -11.46 5.19 23.44
CA ARG A 420 -12.37 5.75 24.44
C ARG A 420 -12.07 5.19 25.83
N GLY A 421 -11.96 6.04 26.84
CA GLY A 421 -11.68 5.63 28.22
C GLY A 421 -10.20 5.36 28.49
N ARG A 422 -9.88 4.33 29.27
CA ARG A 422 -8.51 4.08 29.79
C ARG A 422 -7.47 3.77 28.69
N THR A 423 -7.89 3.23 27.55
CA THR A 423 -7.00 2.95 26.39
C THR A 423 -6.54 4.22 25.67
N GLN A 424 -7.35 5.28 25.70
CA GLN A 424 -6.99 6.59 25.15
C GLN A 424 -5.77 7.18 25.85
N ALA A 425 -5.79 7.11 27.19
CA ALA A 425 -4.71 7.64 28.01
C ALA A 425 -3.40 6.95 27.67
N ILE A 426 -3.38 5.61 27.60
CA ILE A 426 -2.16 4.85 27.30
C ILE A 426 -1.63 5.15 25.90
N THR A 427 -2.48 5.10 24.87
CA THR A 427 -2.04 5.33 23.49
C THR A 427 -1.55 6.77 23.26
N ASN A 428 -2.19 7.75 23.90
CA ASN A 428 -1.72 9.13 23.88
C ASN A 428 -0.44 9.32 24.68
N SER A 429 -0.29 8.69 25.85
CA SER A 429 0.95 8.73 26.62
C SER A 429 2.12 8.13 25.84
N LEU A 430 1.91 7.01 25.13
CA LEU A 430 2.94 6.42 24.27
C LEU A 430 3.29 7.33 23.08
N ALA A 431 2.29 7.92 22.42
CA ALA A 431 2.55 8.87 21.34
C ALA A 431 3.27 10.14 21.84
N PHE A 432 2.92 10.62 23.03
CA PHE A 432 3.59 11.75 23.68
C PHE A 432 5.03 11.40 24.06
N LEU A 433 5.28 10.20 24.61
CA LEU A 433 6.63 9.73 24.89
C LEU A 433 7.47 9.61 23.62
N GLN A 434 6.89 9.05 22.55
CA GLN A 434 7.54 8.99 21.23
C GLN A 434 7.90 10.39 20.71
N LEU A 435 6.99 11.36 20.89
CA LEU A 435 7.23 12.76 20.54
C LEU A 435 8.43 13.33 21.31
N LEU A 436 8.45 13.18 22.63
CA LEU A 436 9.53 13.67 23.49
C LEU A 436 10.88 13.05 23.11
N ILE A 437 10.94 11.73 22.93
CA ILE A 437 12.16 11.02 22.52
C ILE A 437 12.64 11.54 21.17
N SER A 438 11.72 11.73 20.21
CA SER A 438 12.09 12.22 18.86
C SER A 438 12.59 13.66 18.92
N MET A 439 11.99 14.52 19.75
CA MET A 439 12.47 15.89 19.98
C MET A 439 13.87 15.90 20.59
N SER A 440 14.15 15.04 21.57
CA SER A 440 15.48 14.91 22.18
C SER A 440 16.53 14.40 21.20
N LEU A 441 16.17 13.42 20.35
CA LEU A 441 17.07 12.91 19.32
C LEU A 441 17.35 13.98 18.25
N PHE A 442 16.33 14.72 17.83
CA PHE A 442 16.49 15.80 16.87
C PHE A 442 17.39 16.91 17.45
N PHE A 443 17.14 17.32 18.70
CA PHE A 443 17.99 18.28 19.41
C PHE A 443 19.46 17.83 19.40
N LYS A 444 19.71 16.56 19.74
CA LYS A 444 21.06 16.00 19.78
C LYS A 444 21.73 16.04 18.40
N LEU A 445 21.02 15.65 17.33
CA LEU A 445 21.56 15.66 15.97
C LEU A 445 21.95 17.07 15.51
N GLU A 446 21.11 18.06 15.79
CA GLU A 446 21.36 19.45 15.41
C GLU A 446 22.48 20.08 16.24
N PHE A 447 22.59 19.72 17.51
CA PHE A 447 23.68 20.14 18.39
C PHE A 447 25.02 19.55 17.93
N GLU A 448 25.05 18.26 17.57
CA GLU A 448 26.23 17.59 16.99
C GLU A 448 26.62 18.19 15.63
N ALA A 449 25.67 18.78 14.89
CA ALA A 449 25.93 19.54 13.68
C ALA A 449 26.51 20.95 13.92
N GLY A 450 26.82 21.31 15.17
CA GLY A 450 27.49 22.55 15.53
C GLY A 450 26.57 23.74 15.77
N LYS A 451 25.24 23.53 15.81
CA LYS A 451 24.30 24.59 16.18
C LYS A 451 24.35 24.81 17.70
N ASP A 452 24.24 26.06 18.13
CA ASP A 452 24.15 26.35 19.55
C ASP A 452 22.86 25.77 20.18
N ALA A 453 22.87 25.59 21.50
CA ALA A 453 21.77 24.94 22.21
C ALA A 453 20.44 25.70 22.07
N TRP A 454 20.47 27.04 22.02
CA TRP A 454 19.24 27.84 21.90
C TRP A 454 18.65 27.78 20.50
N ALA A 455 19.48 27.80 19.46
CA ALA A 455 19.09 27.56 18.08
C ALA A 455 18.46 26.17 17.91
N CYS A 456 19.02 25.16 18.57
CA CYS A 456 18.45 23.80 18.58
C CYS A 456 17.08 23.77 19.26
N VAL A 457 16.93 24.38 20.44
CA VAL A 457 15.63 24.47 21.15
C VAL A 457 14.59 25.21 20.29
N ALA A 458 14.97 26.34 19.70
CA ALA A 458 14.10 27.14 18.84
C ALA A 458 13.65 26.34 17.60
N LEU A 459 14.58 25.61 16.96
CA LEU A 459 14.30 24.79 15.78
C LEU A 459 13.36 23.63 16.11
N VAL A 460 13.65 22.88 17.19
CA VAL A 460 12.79 21.78 17.70
C VAL A 460 11.38 22.30 17.97
N THR A 461 11.27 23.45 18.65
CA THR A 461 9.99 24.05 19.04
C THR A 461 9.21 24.51 17.81
N ARG A 462 9.85 25.23 16.87
CA ARG A 462 9.24 25.69 15.62
C ARG A 462 8.75 24.52 14.78
N LEU A 463 9.58 23.50 14.61
CA LEU A 463 9.26 22.34 13.78
C LEU A 463 8.11 21.54 14.39
N THR A 464 8.18 21.26 15.70
CA THR A 464 7.12 20.54 16.42
C THR A 464 5.82 21.32 16.35
N GLY A 465 5.86 22.62 16.66
CA GLY A 465 4.69 23.51 16.58
C GLY A 465 4.07 23.58 15.19
N ALA A 466 4.89 23.76 14.13
CA ALA A 466 4.43 23.79 12.75
C ALA A 466 3.81 22.45 12.32
N THR A 467 4.39 21.33 12.75
CA THR A 467 3.88 19.99 12.46
C THR A 467 2.52 19.78 13.12
N PHE A 468 2.38 20.09 14.41
CA PHE A 468 1.11 20.02 15.13
C PHE A 468 0.05 20.93 14.51
N PHE A 469 0.41 22.17 14.20
CA PHE A 469 -0.51 23.14 13.59
C PHE A 469 -1.00 22.65 12.23
N SER A 470 -0.10 22.15 11.37
CA SER A 470 -0.45 21.66 10.04
C SER A 470 -1.35 20.43 10.09
N ILE A 471 -1.04 19.47 10.97
CA ILE A 471 -1.86 18.26 11.16
C ILE A 471 -3.21 18.60 11.77
N TRP A 472 -3.25 19.51 12.76
CA TRP A 472 -4.49 19.98 13.35
C TRP A 472 -5.36 20.72 12.33
N PHE A 473 -4.77 21.60 11.53
CA PHE A 473 -5.47 22.32 10.47
C PHE A 473 -6.02 21.34 9.43
N ALA A 474 -5.22 20.40 8.96
CA ALA A 474 -5.65 19.35 8.03
C ALA A 474 -6.77 18.48 8.61
N ARG A 475 -6.74 18.18 9.92
CA ARG A 475 -7.87 17.53 10.60
C ARG A 475 -9.13 18.41 10.56
N GLN A 476 -9.03 19.70 10.87
CA GLN A 476 -10.19 20.61 10.84
C GLN A 476 -10.77 20.72 9.42
N ALA A 477 -9.89 20.85 8.42
CA ALA A 477 -10.26 20.85 7.01
C ALA A 477 -10.95 19.54 6.62
N TRP A 478 -10.42 18.38 7.05
CA TRP A 478 -11.05 17.09 6.77
C TRP A 478 -12.45 16.98 7.36
N VAL A 479 -12.62 17.37 8.64
CA VAL A 479 -13.92 17.26 9.32
C VAL A 479 -14.97 18.20 8.71
N LYS A 480 -14.59 19.39 8.26
CA LYS A 480 -15.53 20.41 7.75
C LYS A 480 -15.71 20.39 6.24
N VAL A 481 -14.62 20.27 5.48
CA VAL A 481 -14.57 20.49 4.03
C VAL A 481 -14.80 19.21 3.25
N VAL A 482 -14.25 18.07 3.69
CA VAL A 482 -14.36 16.80 2.93
C VAL A 482 -15.80 16.33 2.76
N PRO A 483 -16.70 16.40 3.76
CA PRO A 483 -18.12 16.06 3.54
C PRO A 483 -18.78 16.93 2.47
N GLN A 484 -18.45 18.23 2.43
CA GLN A 484 -18.96 19.16 1.42
C GLN A 484 -18.39 18.83 0.04
N LEU A 485 -17.07 18.60 -0.06
CA LEU A 485 -16.42 18.20 -1.30
C LEU A 485 -16.92 16.85 -1.81
N LEU A 486 -17.18 15.87 -0.94
CA LEU A 486 -17.75 14.59 -1.34
C LEU A 486 -19.17 14.75 -1.86
N THR A 487 -19.95 15.68 -1.30
CA THR A 487 -21.29 16.01 -1.79
C THR A 487 -21.19 16.66 -3.17
N ILE A 488 -20.32 17.66 -3.34
CA ILE A 488 -20.05 18.30 -4.63
C ILE A 488 -19.54 17.29 -5.65
N TRP A 489 -18.59 16.43 -5.25
CA TRP A 489 -18.02 15.40 -6.11
C TRP A 489 -19.09 14.40 -6.53
N ARG A 490 -19.94 13.93 -5.59
CA ARG A 490 -21.07 13.04 -5.92
C ARG A 490 -22.02 13.71 -6.91
N ASP A 491 -22.34 14.99 -6.69
CA ASP A 491 -23.22 15.73 -7.59
C ASP A 491 -22.57 15.98 -8.95
N MET A 492 -21.27 16.27 -9.00
CA MET A 492 -20.49 16.40 -10.23
C MET A 492 -20.41 15.07 -10.98
N THR A 493 -20.13 13.96 -10.29
CA THR A 493 -20.05 12.63 -10.90
C THR A 493 -21.40 12.09 -11.35
N MET A 494 -22.51 12.51 -10.70
CA MET A 494 -23.85 12.24 -11.22
C MET A 494 -24.21 13.13 -12.42
N ARG A 495 -23.82 14.41 -12.41
CA ARG A 495 -24.09 15.36 -13.52
C ARG A 495 -23.19 15.14 -14.73
N TRP A 496 -21.97 14.66 -14.51
CA TRP A 496 -20.91 14.48 -15.50
C TRP A 496 -20.33 13.07 -15.32
N PRO A 497 -21.10 12.02 -15.64
CA PRO A 497 -20.67 10.63 -15.44
C PRO A 497 -19.42 10.27 -16.24
N TRP A 498 -19.02 11.06 -17.23
CA TRP A 498 -17.75 10.89 -17.93
C TRP A 498 -16.53 11.32 -17.10
N LEU A 499 -16.66 12.27 -16.16
CA LEU A 499 -15.55 12.68 -15.26
C LEU A 499 -15.17 11.57 -14.28
N SER A 500 -16.11 10.69 -13.90
CA SER A 500 -15.83 9.51 -13.09
C SER A 500 -15.34 8.31 -13.89
N GLN A 501 -15.34 8.38 -15.24
CA GLN A 501 -14.82 7.29 -16.04
C GLN A 501 -13.29 7.23 -15.91
N PRO A 502 -12.71 6.02 -15.85
CA PRO A 502 -11.26 5.80 -15.79
C PRO A 502 -10.48 6.58 -16.86
N VAL A 503 -11.13 6.92 -17.97
CA VAL A 503 -10.54 7.63 -19.13
C VAL A 503 -10.22 9.08 -18.84
N SER A 504 -11.10 9.78 -18.13
CA SER A 504 -10.84 11.16 -17.72
C SER A 504 -9.63 11.23 -16.79
N PHE A 505 -9.48 10.23 -15.91
CA PHE A 505 -8.31 10.08 -15.05
C PHE A 505 -7.04 9.74 -15.85
N VAL A 506 -7.11 8.82 -16.82
CA VAL A 506 -6.00 8.50 -17.74
C VAL A 506 -5.56 9.72 -18.54
N TYR A 507 -6.50 10.50 -19.08
CA TYR A 507 -6.20 11.72 -19.84
C TYR A 507 -5.54 12.78 -18.95
N ALA A 508 -6.12 13.08 -17.79
CA ALA A 508 -5.56 14.05 -16.86
C ALA A 508 -4.14 13.63 -16.42
N PHE A 509 -3.94 12.36 -16.10
CA PHE A 509 -2.66 11.82 -15.70
C PHE A 509 -1.63 11.84 -16.84
N SER A 510 -2.02 11.41 -18.05
CA SER A 510 -1.13 11.44 -19.22
C SER A 510 -0.72 12.88 -19.57
N SER A 511 -1.65 13.83 -19.48
CA SER A 511 -1.37 15.26 -19.62
C SER A 511 -0.43 15.78 -18.52
N CYS A 512 -0.58 15.34 -17.27
CA CYS A 512 0.34 15.69 -16.18
C CYS A 512 1.75 15.11 -16.41
N VAL A 513 1.87 13.87 -16.88
CA VAL A 513 3.16 13.24 -17.21
C VAL A 513 3.84 13.97 -18.36
N ILE A 514 3.09 14.29 -19.42
CA ILE A 514 3.58 15.07 -20.55
C ILE A 514 4.00 16.47 -20.09
N ALA A 515 3.19 17.15 -19.28
CA ALA A 515 3.52 18.47 -18.74
C ALA A 515 4.75 18.44 -17.82
N LEU A 516 4.91 17.42 -16.97
CA LEU A 516 6.11 17.22 -16.14
C LEU A 516 7.35 16.99 -17.02
N THR A 517 7.20 16.28 -18.12
CA THR A 517 8.28 16.05 -19.10
C THR A 517 8.70 17.36 -19.76
N PHE A 518 7.75 18.17 -20.23
CA PHE A 518 8.03 19.49 -20.80
C PHE A 518 8.57 20.51 -19.78
N MET A 519 8.10 20.46 -18.52
CA MET A 519 8.60 21.29 -17.44
C MET A 519 10.06 20.98 -17.11
N ASN A 520 10.48 19.72 -17.22
CA ASN A 520 11.87 19.33 -17.03
C ASN A 520 12.79 19.93 -18.10
N ASP A 521 12.37 19.94 -19.37
CA ASP A 521 13.14 20.56 -20.46
C ASP A 521 13.23 22.09 -20.28
N THR A 522 12.18 22.72 -19.76
CA THR A 522 12.22 24.15 -19.42
C THR A 522 13.08 24.45 -18.20
N MET A 523 13.11 23.58 -17.18
CA MET A 523 14.02 23.72 -16.04
C MET A 523 15.49 23.48 -16.40
N ALA A 524 15.76 22.58 -17.36
CA ALA A 524 17.10 22.40 -17.91
C ALA A 524 17.58 23.66 -18.64
N LEU A 525 16.68 24.36 -19.35
CA LEU A 525 16.98 25.62 -20.03
C LEU A 525 17.20 26.81 -19.09
N THR A 526 16.62 26.80 -17.88
CA THR A 526 16.77 27.91 -16.91
C THR A 526 18.00 27.79 -16.02
N GLY A 527 18.82 26.75 -16.17
CA GLY A 527 20.05 26.57 -15.39
C GLY A 527 19.83 26.32 -13.90
N VAL A 528 18.60 25.99 -13.49
CA VAL A 528 18.27 25.62 -12.11
C VAL A 528 18.80 24.20 -11.86
N GLY A 529 20.08 24.15 -11.46
CA GLY A 529 20.76 23.07 -10.74
C GLY A 529 20.42 21.65 -11.17
N GLU A 530 21.26 21.08 -12.02
CA GLU A 530 21.38 19.63 -12.19
C GLU A 530 21.52 18.98 -10.79
N VAL A 531 20.51 18.22 -10.34
CA VAL A 531 20.53 17.51 -9.06
C VAL A 531 21.59 16.41 -9.18
N LYS A 532 22.85 16.74 -8.89
CA LYS A 532 24.02 15.84 -8.91
C LYS A 532 24.01 14.88 -7.72
N GLY A 533 22.90 14.20 -7.48
CA GLY A 533 22.78 13.19 -6.44
C GLY A 533 23.18 11.81 -6.96
N THR A 534 24.46 11.44 -6.84
CA THR A 534 24.96 10.07 -7.10
C THR A 534 24.28 8.99 -6.24
N GLY A 535 23.63 9.39 -5.14
CA GLY A 535 22.94 8.47 -4.23
C GLY A 535 21.82 7.64 -4.88
N PHE A 536 21.13 8.15 -5.91
CA PHE A 536 20.02 7.43 -6.53
C PHE A 536 20.44 6.33 -7.50
N SER A 537 21.51 6.53 -8.28
CA SER A 537 22.01 5.49 -9.19
C SER A 537 22.41 4.23 -8.41
N HIS A 538 22.96 4.41 -7.21
CA HIS A 538 23.32 3.32 -6.30
C HIS A 538 22.09 2.59 -5.73
N ALA A 539 20.99 3.31 -5.49
CA ALA A 539 19.74 2.69 -5.06
C ALA A 539 19.17 1.74 -6.12
N GLY A 540 19.34 2.06 -7.40
CA GLY A 540 18.91 1.19 -8.48
C GLY A 540 19.60 -0.16 -8.47
N GLU A 541 20.93 -0.18 -8.42
CA GLU A 541 21.71 -1.43 -8.36
C GLU A 541 21.33 -2.28 -7.14
N PHE A 542 21.12 -1.64 -5.98
CA PHE A 542 20.70 -2.35 -4.77
C PHE A 542 19.31 -3.00 -4.92
N LEU A 543 18.31 -2.23 -5.40
CA LEU A 543 16.93 -2.70 -5.50
C LEU A 543 16.77 -3.83 -6.52
N THR A 544 17.72 -3.93 -7.45
CA THR A 544 17.85 -5.03 -8.40
C THR A 544 18.53 -6.28 -7.88
N GLY A 545 19.12 -6.20 -6.69
CA GLY A 545 19.81 -7.33 -6.08
C GLY A 545 18.85 -8.50 -5.84
N PRO A 546 19.24 -9.75 -6.18
CA PRO A 546 18.37 -10.91 -6.01
C PRO A 546 17.95 -11.13 -4.56
N TRP A 547 18.82 -10.79 -3.60
CA TRP A 547 18.53 -10.84 -2.17
C TRP A 547 17.43 -9.86 -1.75
N PHE A 548 17.50 -8.62 -2.23
CA PHE A 548 16.50 -7.62 -1.89
C PHE A 548 15.13 -8.01 -2.47
N LEU A 549 15.08 -8.40 -3.74
CA LEU A 549 13.83 -8.84 -4.39
C LEU A 549 13.21 -10.05 -3.70
N PHE A 550 14.02 -11.05 -3.35
CA PHE A 550 13.55 -12.22 -2.59
C PHE A 550 12.98 -11.80 -1.24
N CYS A 551 13.72 -11.01 -0.46
CA CYS A 551 13.28 -10.54 0.85
C CYS A 551 12.01 -9.67 0.77
N ALA A 552 11.91 -8.76 -0.20
CA ALA A 552 10.75 -7.92 -0.42
C ALA A 552 9.53 -8.76 -0.82
N LEU A 553 9.69 -9.69 -1.77
CA LEU A 553 8.61 -10.58 -2.20
C LEU A 553 8.11 -11.42 -1.03
N VAL A 554 9.01 -12.12 -0.33
CA VAL A 554 8.65 -12.96 0.84
C VAL A 554 7.98 -12.11 1.91
N SER A 555 8.53 -10.95 2.25
CA SER A 555 7.97 -10.04 3.26
C SER A 555 6.60 -9.49 2.89
N GLY A 556 6.35 -9.25 1.59
CA GLY A 556 5.06 -8.78 1.10
C GLY A 556 4.01 -9.88 1.00
N THR A 557 4.41 -11.09 0.61
CA THR A 557 3.49 -12.23 0.48
C THR A 557 3.17 -12.89 1.81
N MET A 558 4.10 -12.88 2.78
CA MET A 558 3.92 -13.55 4.05
C MET A 558 2.68 -13.05 4.83
N PRO A 559 2.40 -11.74 4.94
CA PRO A 559 1.14 -11.26 5.49
C PRO A 559 -0.09 -11.77 4.74
N VAL A 560 -0.03 -11.81 3.41
CA VAL A 560 -1.17 -12.25 2.59
C VAL A 560 -1.45 -13.73 2.86
N LEU A 561 -0.42 -14.57 2.79
CA LEU A 561 -0.52 -16.01 3.00
C LEU A 561 -0.94 -16.32 4.42
N LEU A 562 -0.20 -15.80 5.41
CA LEU A 562 -0.51 -16.02 6.81
C LEU A 562 -1.90 -15.52 7.12
N MET A 563 -2.33 -14.35 6.64
CA MET A 563 -3.66 -13.79 6.93
C MET A 563 -4.80 -14.32 6.04
N SER A 564 -4.51 -15.14 5.02
CA SER A 564 -5.53 -15.78 4.18
C SER A 564 -6.03 -17.13 4.71
N THR A 565 -5.30 -17.73 5.66
CA THR A 565 -5.68 -18.99 6.30
C THR A 565 -6.65 -18.81 7.48
N TRP A 566 -7.24 -17.62 7.65
CA TRP A 566 -8.14 -17.25 8.77
C TRP A 566 -9.58 -17.05 8.36
#